data_AF-A0A9R0WRB1-F1
#
_entry.id   AF-A0A9R0WRB1-F1
#
_cell.length_a   1.000
_cell.length_b   1.000
_cell.length_c   1.000
_cell.angle_alpha   90.00
_cell.angle_beta   90.00
_cell.angle_gamma   90.00
#
_symmetry.space_group_name_H-M   'P 1'
#
loop_
_entity.id
_entity.type
_entity.pdbx_description
1 polymer ?
#
loop_
_entity_poly.entity_id
_entity_poly.type
_entity_poly.pdbx_seq_one_letter_code
_entity_poly.pdbx_strand_id
1 'polypeptide(L)'
;MMYHQRPKKMVAFEGALTGRRFLGCLVQQDVGVNCGVVEWVDGPWPEILQRCLKRIWDMYHEQNLRRVKDKKAHEKEVAKLKKEIDFLSNNYNQLVEDVSKLFDYQDGKMSHDMDYTSQAINDLNAKKKQLEDQAKIEISM
;
A
#
# COMPACT_ATOMS: atom_id res chain seq x y z
N MET A 1 -24.45 55.60 -3.27
CA MET A 1 -23.70 55.40 -4.52
C MET A 1 -23.53 53.90 -4.73
N MET A 2 -24.30 53.31 -5.65
CA MET A 2 -24.05 51.91 -6.04
C MET A 2 -22.79 51.91 -6.90
N TYR A 3 -21.73 51.24 -6.43
CA TYR A 3 -20.59 50.94 -7.27
C TYR A 3 -21.08 50.07 -8.42
N HIS A 4 -21.23 50.65 -9.61
CA HIS A 4 -21.35 49.86 -10.84
C HIS A 4 -20.00 49.16 -11.06
N GLN A 5 -19.83 48.00 -10.41
CA GLN A 5 -18.71 47.10 -10.70
C GLN A 5 -18.78 46.76 -12.18
N ARG A 6 -17.74 47.14 -12.92
CA ARG A 6 -17.67 46.91 -14.36
C ARG A 6 -17.62 45.39 -14.60
N PRO A 7 -18.45 44.83 -15.50
CA PRO A 7 -18.40 43.42 -15.83
C PRO A 7 -17.01 43.00 -16.32
N LYS A 8 -16.55 41.82 -15.92
CA LYS A 8 -15.27 41.26 -16.37
C LYS A 8 -15.47 40.41 -17.61
N LYS A 9 -14.57 40.56 -18.59
CA LYS A 9 -14.49 39.65 -19.74
C LYS A 9 -13.96 38.29 -19.28
N MET A 10 -14.75 37.25 -19.51
CA MET A 10 -14.47 35.85 -19.20
C MET A 10 -14.62 34.99 -20.45
N VAL A 11 -14.15 33.74 -20.38
CA VAL A 11 -14.21 32.76 -21.47
C VAL A 11 -14.99 31.55 -20.99
N ALA A 12 -15.93 31.07 -21.80
CA ALA A 12 -16.62 29.81 -21.54
C ALA A 12 -15.69 28.63 -21.83
N PHE A 13 -15.58 27.70 -20.89
CA PHE A 13 -14.66 26.57 -21.01
C PHE A 13 -15.30 25.27 -21.47
N GLU A 14 -16.61 25.10 -21.30
CA GLU A 14 -17.26 23.80 -21.48
C GLU A 14 -18.31 23.78 -22.60
N GLY A 15 -18.44 22.62 -23.24
CA GLY A 15 -19.49 22.32 -24.21
C GLY A 15 -19.39 23.11 -25.51
N ALA A 16 -20.54 23.36 -26.14
CA ALA A 16 -20.65 23.99 -27.45
C ALA A 16 -20.20 25.46 -27.49
N LEU A 17 -20.02 26.08 -26.33
CA LEU A 17 -19.64 27.49 -26.19
C LEU A 17 -18.16 27.68 -25.84
N THR A 18 -17.41 26.59 -25.77
CA THR A 18 -15.97 26.60 -25.47
C THR A 18 -15.25 27.68 -26.29
N GLY A 19 -14.49 28.53 -25.61
CA GLY A 19 -13.74 29.63 -26.19
C GLY A 19 -14.52 30.93 -26.40
N ARG A 20 -15.86 30.97 -26.27
CA ARG A 20 -16.62 32.24 -26.41
C ARG A 20 -16.38 33.16 -25.23
N ARG A 21 -16.29 34.46 -25.52
CA ARG A 21 -16.14 35.50 -24.50
C ARG A 21 -17.48 36.03 -24.05
N PHE A 22 -17.61 36.22 -22.74
CA PHE A 22 -18.79 36.81 -22.12
C PHE A 22 -18.41 37.80 -21.02
N LEU A 23 -19.32 38.71 -20.72
CA LEU A 23 -19.26 39.58 -19.56
C LEU A 23 -19.92 38.86 -18.39
N GLY A 24 -19.23 38.78 -17.25
CA GLY A 24 -19.87 38.36 -16.01
C GLY A 24 -19.43 39.19 -14.82
N CYS A 25 -20.08 38.94 -13.69
CA CYS A 25 -19.91 39.71 -12.46
C CYS A 25 -18.55 39.43 -11.80
N LEU A 26 -18.07 40.42 -11.04
CA LEU A 26 -16.82 40.40 -10.28
C LEU A 26 -16.94 39.74 -8.91
N VAL A 27 -18.12 39.22 -8.52
CA VAL A 27 -18.31 38.54 -7.23
C VAL A 27 -17.26 37.44 -7.09
N GLN A 28 -16.53 37.46 -5.97
CA GLN A 28 -15.43 36.53 -5.69
C GLN A 28 -15.84 35.10 -6.02
N GLN A 29 -15.11 34.51 -6.97
CA GLN A 29 -15.28 33.11 -7.38
C GLN A 29 -15.03 32.15 -6.20
N ASP A 30 -14.44 32.65 -5.11
CA ASP A 30 -14.08 31.98 -3.87
C ASP A 30 -15.29 31.37 -3.11
N VAL A 31 -16.53 31.80 -3.41
CA VAL A 31 -17.76 31.28 -2.78
C VAL A 31 -18.62 30.45 -3.76
N GLY A 32 -18.13 30.17 -4.97
CA GLY A 32 -18.85 29.33 -5.94
C GLY A 32 -20.15 29.95 -6.50
N VAL A 33 -20.43 31.23 -6.22
CA VAL A 33 -21.59 31.93 -6.75
C VAL A 33 -21.23 32.52 -8.11
N ASN A 34 -21.44 31.73 -9.17
CA ASN A 34 -21.40 32.25 -10.53
C ASN A 34 -22.68 33.04 -10.81
N CYS A 35 -22.56 34.35 -10.94
CA CYS A 35 -23.61 35.28 -11.38
C CYS A 35 -24.21 34.96 -12.77
N GLY A 36 -23.69 33.96 -13.47
CA GLY A 36 -24.07 33.61 -14.83
C GLY A 36 -23.46 34.55 -15.87
N VAL A 37 -23.89 34.34 -17.11
CA VAL A 37 -23.55 35.19 -18.25
C VAL A 37 -24.44 36.42 -18.22
N VAL A 38 -23.84 37.61 -18.14
CA VAL A 38 -24.58 38.88 -18.27
C VAL A 38 -24.81 39.19 -19.74
N GLU A 39 -23.77 39.07 -20.57
CA GLU A 39 -23.84 39.35 -22.00
C GLU A 39 -22.73 38.61 -22.75
N TRP A 40 -23.00 38.16 -23.98
CA TRP A 40 -21.97 37.59 -24.86
C TRP A 40 -21.25 38.71 -25.61
N VAL A 41 -19.92 38.69 -25.56
CA VAL A 41 -19.07 39.67 -26.28
C VAL A 41 -18.99 39.31 -27.76
N ASP A 42 -19.00 38.01 -28.06
CA ASP A 42 -18.85 37.48 -29.41
C ASP A 42 -20.21 37.09 -30.01
N GLY A 43 -20.33 37.14 -31.34
CA GLY A 43 -21.43 36.50 -32.06
C GLY A 43 -21.50 34.98 -31.81
N PRO A 44 -22.66 34.35 -32.06
CA PRO A 44 -22.79 32.90 -31.90
C PRO A 44 -21.76 32.17 -32.73
N TRP A 45 -21.18 31.12 -32.15
CA TRP A 45 -20.40 30.17 -32.94
C TRP A 45 -21.26 29.63 -34.08
N PRO A 46 -20.71 29.51 -35.31
CA PRO A 46 -21.40 28.81 -36.37
C PRO A 46 -21.82 27.42 -35.90
N GLU A 47 -22.96 26.93 -36.35
CA GLU A 47 -23.50 25.66 -35.86
C GLU A 47 -22.52 24.49 -36.04
N ILE A 48 -21.74 24.49 -37.12
CA ILE A 48 -20.72 23.48 -37.39
C ILE A 48 -19.69 23.47 -36.24
N LEU A 49 -19.22 24.64 -35.83
CA LEU A 49 -18.26 24.77 -34.73
C LEU A 49 -18.86 24.30 -33.40
N GLN A 50 -20.11 24.69 -33.11
CA GLN A 50 -20.82 24.24 -31.90
C GLN A 50 -20.93 22.71 -31.85
N ARG A 51 -21.26 22.06 -32.97
CA ARG A 51 -21.31 20.59 -33.09
C ARG A 51 -19.94 19.95 -32.90
N CYS A 52 -18.89 20.50 -33.50
CA CYS A 52 -17.52 20.01 -33.32
C CYS A 52 -17.06 20.09 -31.86
N LEU A 53 -17.28 21.24 -31.20
CA LEU A 53 -16.92 21.43 -29.79
C LEU A 53 -17.67 20.48 -28.88
N LYS A 54 -18.99 20.31 -29.09
CA LYS A 54 -19.79 19.35 -28.34
C LYS A 54 -19.23 17.93 -28.48
N ARG A 55 -18.94 17.50 -29.72
CA ARG A 55 -18.37 16.17 -29.98
C ARG A 55 -17.03 15.95 -29.28
N ILE A 56 -16.15 16.95 -29.26
CA ILE A 56 -14.86 16.86 -28.57
C ILE A 56 -15.07 16.69 -27.06
N TRP A 57 -16.00 17.44 -26.47
CA TRP A 57 -16.35 17.29 -25.06
C TRP A 57 -16.97 15.94 -24.73
N ASP A 58 -17.88 15.44 -25.56
CA ASP A 58 -18.47 14.11 -25.41
C ASP A 58 -17.37 13.03 -25.40
N MET A 59 -16.43 13.10 -26.34
CA MET A 59 -15.26 12.20 -26.40
C MET A 59 -14.38 12.30 -25.15
N TYR A 60 -14.11 13.52 -24.67
CA TYR A 60 -13.31 13.76 -23.47
C TYR A 60 -13.97 13.16 -22.23
N HIS A 61 -15.27 13.38 -22.04
CA HIS A 61 -16.02 12.82 -20.92
C HIS A 61 -16.09 11.29 -20.97
N GLU A 62 -16.36 10.72 -22.14
CA GLU A 62 -16.35 9.25 -22.31
C GLU A 62 -14.99 8.64 -21.99
N GLN A 63 -13.90 9.23 -22.51
CA GLN A 63 -12.55 8.73 -22.27
C GLN A 63 -12.17 8.84 -20.79
N ASN A 64 -12.49 9.96 -20.14
CA ASN A 64 -12.23 10.12 -18.70
C ASN A 64 -13.06 9.17 -17.86
N LEU A 65 -14.33 8.94 -18.22
CA LEU A 65 -15.17 7.97 -17.53
C LEU A 65 -14.58 6.55 -17.62
N ARG A 66 -14.09 6.16 -18.80
CA ARG A 66 -13.40 4.87 -18.99
C ARG A 66 -12.14 4.79 -18.13
N ARG A 67 -11.27 5.81 -18.19
CA ARG A 67 -10.04 5.87 -17.36
C ARG A 67 -10.33 5.77 -15.86
N VAL A 68 -11.37 6.45 -15.38
CA VAL A 68 -11.79 6.38 -13.96
C VAL A 68 -12.27 4.97 -13.61
N LYS A 69 -13.05 4.33 -14.48
CA LYS A 69 -13.51 2.94 -14.27
C LYS A 69 -12.34 1.95 -14.26
N ASP A 70 -11.44 2.06 -15.23
CA ASP A 70 -10.26 1.18 -15.35
C ASP A 70 -9.33 1.36 -14.14
N LYS A 71 -9.08 2.61 -13.73
CA LYS A 71 -8.32 2.92 -12.52
C LYS A 71 -8.94 2.28 -11.28
N LYS A 72 -10.26 2.40 -11.11
CA LYS A 72 -10.97 1.80 -9.98
C LYS A 72 -10.91 0.27 -9.99
N ALA A 73 -11.02 -0.36 -11.16
CA ALA A 73 -10.89 -1.79 -11.30
C ALA A 73 -9.47 -2.25 -10.92
N HIS A 74 -8.45 -1.56 -11.43
CA HIS A 74 -7.05 -1.83 -11.11
C HIS A 74 -6.74 -1.64 -9.61
N GLU A 75 -7.22 -0.57 -8.99
CA GLU A 75 -7.07 -0.33 -7.55
C GLU A 75 -7.67 -1.46 -6.71
N LYS A 76 -8.81 -2.02 -7.15
CA LYS A 76 -9.43 -3.18 -6.48
C LYS A 76 -8.57 -4.44 -6.59
N GLU A 77 -7.97 -4.70 -7.75
CA GLU A 77 -7.04 -5.82 -7.93
C GLU A 77 -5.79 -5.67 -7.09
N VAL A 78 -5.18 -4.47 -7.08
CA VAL A 78 -4.01 -4.16 -6.25
C VAL A 78 -4.33 -4.38 -4.77
N ALA A 79 -5.51 -3.96 -4.30
CA ALA A 79 -5.92 -4.18 -2.92
C ALA A 79 -6.07 -5.68 -2.58
N LYS A 80 -6.55 -6.49 -3.52
CA LYS A 80 -6.63 -7.96 -3.35
C LYS A 80 -5.23 -8.56 -3.24
N LEU A 81 -4.33 -8.21 -4.16
CA LEU A 81 -2.95 -8.71 -4.17
C LEU A 81 -2.19 -8.32 -2.90
N LYS A 82 -2.38 -7.10 -2.39
CA LYS A 82 -1.79 -6.68 -1.11
C LYS A 82 -2.21 -7.56 0.05
N LYS A 83 -3.51 -7.87 0.17
CA LYS A 83 -4.01 -8.77 1.23
C LYS A 83 -3.41 -10.17 1.12
N GLU A 84 -3.22 -10.67 -0.10
CA GLU A 84 -2.62 -11.98 -0.33
C GLU A 84 -1.12 -11.99 0.04
N ILE A 85 -0.39 -10.92 -0.30
CA ILE A 85 1.00 -10.73 0.13
C ILE A 85 1.09 -10.69 1.65
N ASP A 86 0.25 -9.90 2.33
CA ASP A 86 0.27 -9.79 3.79
C ASP A 86 -0.03 -11.14 4.46
N PHE A 87 -1.01 -11.89 3.92
CA PHE A 87 -1.35 -13.23 4.40
C PHE A 87 -0.17 -14.21 4.23
N LEU A 88 0.44 -14.25 3.04
CA LEU A 88 1.57 -15.12 2.76
C LEU A 88 2.79 -14.74 3.61
N SER A 89 3.03 -13.45 3.82
CA SER A 89 4.13 -12.97 4.67
C SER A 89 3.94 -13.41 6.11
N ASN A 90 2.72 -13.33 6.65
CA ASN A 90 2.43 -13.79 8.00
C ASN A 90 2.60 -15.30 8.14
N ASN A 91 2.11 -16.08 7.17
CA ASN A 91 2.30 -17.53 7.17
C ASN A 91 3.76 -17.94 7.07
N TYR A 92 4.53 -17.25 6.23
CA TYR A 92 5.97 -17.49 6.10
C TYR A 92 6.68 -17.21 7.43
N ASN A 93 6.40 -16.07 8.05
CA ASN A 93 7.00 -15.73 9.35
C ASN A 93 6.65 -16.77 10.42
N GLN A 94 5.40 -17.22 10.48
CA GLN A 94 4.98 -18.27 11.42
C GLN A 94 5.74 -19.59 11.17
N LEU A 95 5.86 -19.99 9.91
CA LEU A 95 6.60 -21.20 9.55
C LEU A 95 8.08 -21.09 9.95
N VAL A 96 8.70 -19.94 9.73
CA VAL A 96 10.08 -19.68 10.15
C VAL A 96 10.22 -19.81 11.66
N GLU A 97 9.32 -19.18 12.43
CA GLU A 97 9.32 -19.31 13.90
C GLU A 97 9.15 -20.76 14.37
N ASP A 98 8.22 -21.48 13.77
CA ASP A 98 7.93 -22.87 14.16
C ASP A 98 9.14 -23.77 13.85
N VAL A 99 9.79 -23.57 12.71
CA VAL A 99 11.04 -24.27 12.35
C VAL A 99 12.18 -23.91 13.30
N SER A 100 12.36 -22.63 13.66
CA SER A 100 13.36 -22.21 14.64
C SER A 100 13.16 -22.89 15.99
N LYS A 101 11.92 -22.92 16.50
CA LYS A 101 11.60 -23.60 17.77
C LYS A 101 11.90 -25.10 17.73
N LEU A 102 11.70 -25.76 16.59
CA LEU A 102 12.02 -27.18 16.43
C LEU A 102 13.53 -27.43 16.52
N PHE A 103 14.35 -26.56 15.92
CA PHE A 103 15.80 -26.65 16.05
C PHE A 103 16.26 -26.38 17.48
N ASP A 104 15.77 -25.31 18.13
CA ASP A 104 16.12 -25.00 19.52
C ASP A 104 15.76 -26.15 20.49
N TYR A 105 14.62 -26.80 20.28
CA TYR A 105 14.20 -27.96 21.07
C TYR A 105 15.12 -29.18 20.86
N GLN A 106 15.52 -29.44 19.61
CA GLN A 106 16.43 -30.55 19.30
C GLN A 106 17.83 -30.31 19.90
N ASP A 107 18.35 -29.09 19.78
CA ASP A 107 19.65 -28.71 20.33
C ASP A 107 19.65 -28.78 21.87
N GLY A 108 18.60 -28.27 22.51
CA GLY A 108 18.43 -28.36 23.96
C GLY A 108 18.37 -29.81 24.46
N LYS A 109 17.66 -30.69 23.73
CA LYS A 109 17.60 -32.12 24.06
C LYS A 109 18.96 -32.81 23.87
N MET A 110 19.68 -32.52 22.79
CA MET A 110 21.04 -33.05 22.57
C MET A 110 22.02 -32.61 23.65
N SER A 111 21.96 -31.34 24.07
CA SER A 111 22.82 -30.82 25.13
C SER A 111 22.60 -31.58 26.43
N HIS A 112 21.34 -31.76 26.84
CA HIS A 112 21.00 -32.48 28.07
C HIS A 112 21.47 -33.94 28.04
N ASP A 113 21.26 -34.64 26.92
CA ASP A 113 21.70 -36.03 26.76
C ASP A 113 23.24 -36.14 26.81
N MET A 114 23.95 -35.19 26.20
CA MET A 114 25.41 -35.13 26.25
C MET A 114 25.93 -34.91 27.67
N ASP A 115 25.32 -33.99 28.42
CA ASP A 115 25.70 -33.70 29.81
C ASP A 115 25.48 -34.91 30.72
N TYR A 116 24.33 -35.56 30.60
CA TYR A 116 24.02 -36.79 31.35
C TYR A 116 25.03 -37.90 31.05
N THR A 117 25.35 -38.11 29.77
CA THR A 117 26.31 -39.14 29.34
C THR A 117 27.71 -38.84 29.85
N SER A 118 28.12 -37.57 29.80
CA SER A 118 29.42 -37.10 30.31
C SER A 118 29.53 -37.31 31.82
N GLN A 119 28.47 -37.00 32.58
CA GLN A 119 28.41 -37.23 34.02
C GLN A 119 28.53 -38.73 34.35
N ALA A 120 27.77 -39.59 33.66
CA ALA A 120 27.83 -41.04 33.86
C ALA A 120 29.22 -41.63 33.57
N ILE A 121 29.90 -41.14 32.51
CA ILE A 121 31.26 -41.55 32.17
C ILE A 121 32.25 -41.12 33.26
N ASN A 122 32.14 -39.90 33.77
CA ASN A 122 33.01 -39.40 34.83
C ASN A 122 32.85 -40.21 36.12
N ASP A 123 31.61 -40.55 36.50
CA ASP A 123 31.32 -41.38 37.67
C ASP A 123 31.89 -42.80 37.52
N LEU A 124 31.77 -43.41 36.32
CA LEU A 124 32.36 -44.71 36.02
C LEU A 124 33.89 -44.69 36.10
N ASN A 125 34.52 -43.65 35.56
CA ASN A 125 35.98 -43.48 35.62
C ASN A 125 36.46 -43.30 37.08
N ALA A 126 35.72 -42.55 37.90
CA ALA A 126 36.03 -42.39 39.32
C ALA A 126 35.95 -43.73 40.07
N LYS A 127 34.88 -44.50 39.86
CA LYS A 127 34.73 -45.85 40.46
C LYS A 127 35.82 -46.81 39.98
N LYS A 128 36.16 -46.79 38.69
CA LYS A 128 37.24 -47.60 38.13
C LYS A 128 38.57 -47.28 38.83
N LYS A 129 38.88 -46.00 39.02
CA LYS A 129 40.11 -45.58 39.71
C LYS A 129 40.15 -46.04 41.17
N GLN A 130 39.03 -45.95 41.89
CA GLN A 130 38.93 -46.48 43.26
C GLN A 130 39.21 -47.98 43.32
N LEU A 131 38.62 -48.77 42.40
CA LEU A 131 38.84 -50.21 42.34
C LEU A 131 40.29 -50.55 41.98
N GLU A 132 40.92 -49.80 41.06
CA GLU A 132 42.33 -49.98 40.71
C GLU A 132 43.25 -49.67 41.90
N ASP A 133 42.97 -48.60 42.65
CA ASP A 133 43.76 -48.24 43.83
C ASP A 133 43.56 -49.26 44.96
N GLN A 134 42.34 -49.77 45.14
CA GLN A 134 42.03 -50.83 46.11
C GLN A 134 42.73 -52.15 45.76
N ALA A 135 42.73 -52.55 44.48
CA ALA A 135 43.43 -53.74 44.01
C ALA A 135 44.96 -53.64 44.18
N LYS A 136 45.55 -52.45 43.98
CA LYS A 136 46.99 -52.22 44.23
C LYS A 136 47.36 -52.42 45.68
N ILE A 137 46.51 -51.97 46.61
CA ILE A 137 46.73 -52.16 48.05
C ILE A 137 46.68 -53.65 48.38
N GLU A 138 45.68 -54.38 47.87
CA GLU A 138 45.54 -55.83 48.10
C GLU A 138 46.71 -56.65 47.58
N ILE A 139 47.31 -56.29 46.44
CA ILE A 139 48.50 -56.97 45.88
C ILE A 139 49.77 -56.68 46.70
N SER A 140 49.79 -55.58 47.48
CA SER A 140 50.95 -55.15 48.27
C SER A 140 50.98 -55.66 49.71
N MET A 141 49.93 -56.36 50.16
CA MET A 141 49.85 -57.07 51.45
C MET A 141 50.27 -58.53 51.31
#